data_AF-A0AAX4M9B3-F1
#
_entry.id   AF-A0AAX4M9B3-F1
#
_cell.length_a   1.000
_cell.length_b   1.000
_cell.length_c   1.000
_cell.angle_alpha   90.00
_cell.angle_beta   90.00
_cell.angle_gamma   90.00
#
_symmetry.space_group_name_H-M   'P 1'
#
loop_
_entity.id
_entity.type
_entity.pdbx_description
1 polymer ?
#
loop_
_entity_poly.entity_id
_entity_poly.type
_entity_poly.pdbx_seq_one_letter_code
_entity_poly.pdbx_strand_id
1 'polypeptide(L)'
;MTAAAFKEVRKRPGVLLAYFLLRRAFRNTPQFRGNNAGTLIAIVDKQWIGRFERAGQLLLSGQAKAFFRPELTRHQVITVETGSRKKIDMDVLRGFAQTIVVADSPRAISKTMRLAADAMFVVEKPSARHVMAIRKLAGRSKVELGEAEKLVRQDWDVIDALLCRQVLGDNAFESSAMQDSIAEVQPRLSELPGYANAKPWAAELAADVASWRNGALEWSQVDRAALLTGPPGVGKSFLAGALAAELQVALVATSPGQWQSSGGGYLGDMLKAMRASFEEARSNAPAVLFLDELDSIGNRQHQSQHAFYETQVVNLFLELTGSASKWPGVILLGATNRPDDIDRAVLRSGRFERHIRLEIPTPDERAEILSYHLSGPCLQEVRPLTDLLERYSPADLEWLARVAKRRARAEGRAVEIVDVERSMPQRLKLPADVLRRVALHECGHALIALDSGFVESVIVSVTDTILDDPARQSGGKAHFDMKDSFLQTEDFLRAQIRIALAGAVAEQVGMGGRSTGGAGSRGSDLDLATSIAMRMVASYGMGPVPRLYADLDRITESFRPSPDISREIDRILREEWDKCRSSLTRDRDRLLAMAADLVRQGRLSLAA
;
A
#
# COMPACT_ATOMS: atom_id res chain seq x y z
N MET A 1 29.37 -18.14 40.93
CA MET A 1 28.72 -19.23 40.18
C MET A 1 29.49 -20.53 40.45
N THR A 2 28.80 -21.61 40.80
CA THR A 2 29.41 -22.94 41.02
C THR A 2 29.94 -23.57 39.74
N ALA A 3 30.87 -24.54 39.85
CA ALA A 3 31.43 -25.25 38.70
C ALA A 3 30.35 -25.98 37.87
N ALA A 4 29.34 -26.56 38.54
CA ALA A 4 28.20 -27.21 37.89
C ALA A 4 27.32 -26.21 37.11
N ALA A 5 27.04 -25.04 37.70
CA ALA A 5 26.29 -23.98 37.01
C ALA A 5 27.06 -23.41 35.82
N PHE A 6 28.38 -23.23 35.95
CA PHE A 6 29.23 -22.79 34.84
C PHE A 6 29.19 -23.79 33.67
N LYS A 7 29.25 -25.11 33.94
CA LYS A 7 29.20 -26.16 32.91
C LYS A 7 27.90 -26.15 32.09
N GLU A 8 26.77 -25.81 32.71
CA GLU A 8 25.46 -25.77 32.05
C GLU A 8 25.24 -24.46 31.29
N VAL A 9 25.63 -23.32 31.88
CA VAL A 9 25.49 -22.00 31.24
C VAL A 9 26.46 -21.87 30.05
N ARG A 10 27.60 -22.56 30.08
CA ARG A 10 28.52 -22.68 28.94
C ARG A 10 27.84 -23.17 27.66
N LYS A 11 26.79 -24.00 27.76
CA LYS A 11 26.01 -24.48 26.60
C LYS A 11 25.07 -23.42 26.01
N ARG A 12 24.88 -22.29 26.69
CA ARG A 12 23.98 -21.19 26.32
C ARG A 12 24.76 -19.86 26.27
N PRO A 13 25.51 -19.59 25.17
CA PRO A 13 26.39 -18.43 25.06
C PRO A 13 25.71 -17.08 25.34
N GLY A 14 24.48 -16.87 24.86
CA GLY A 14 23.71 -15.65 25.12
C GLY A 14 23.41 -15.38 26.60
N VAL A 15 23.06 -16.44 27.37
CA VAL A 15 22.84 -16.31 28.82
C VAL A 15 24.17 -16.04 29.55
N LEU A 16 25.25 -16.66 29.10
CA LEU A 16 26.59 -16.42 29.64
C LEU A 16 27.03 -14.97 29.38
N LEU A 17 26.75 -14.44 28.18
CA LEU A 17 27.02 -13.05 27.83
C LEU A 17 26.20 -12.08 28.70
N ALA A 18 24.88 -12.29 28.77
CA ALA A 18 23.99 -11.49 29.60
C ALA A 18 24.45 -11.46 31.08
N TYR A 19 24.95 -12.60 31.60
CA TYR A 19 25.52 -12.69 32.94
C TYR A 19 26.73 -11.77 33.14
N PHE A 20 27.69 -11.75 32.21
CA PHE A 20 28.84 -10.85 32.33
C PHE A 20 28.46 -9.38 32.16
N LEU A 21 27.48 -9.08 31.31
CA LEU A 21 27.00 -7.70 31.13
C LEU A 21 26.29 -7.18 32.38
N LEU A 22 25.40 -7.96 33.00
CA LEU A 22 24.80 -7.61 34.29
C LEU A 22 25.85 -7.45 35.39
N ARG A 23 26.82 -8.38 35.44
CA ARG A 23 27.91 -8.31 36.42
C ARG A 23 28.77 -7.04 36.24
N ARG A 24 28.98 -6.61 34.99
CA ARG A 24 29.68 -5.34 34.69
C ARG A 24 28.83 -4.15 35.12
N ALA A 25 27.54 -4.12 34.75
CA ALA A 25 26.63 -3.02 35.09
C ALA A 25 26.52 -2.82 36.61
N PHE A 26 26.39 -3.91 37.37
CA PHE A 26 26.22 -3.85 38.82
C PHE A 26 27.53 -3.82 39.62
N ARG A 27 28.71 -3.90 38.99
CA ARG A 27 30.00 -4.06 39.69
C ARG A 27 30.28 -2.98 40.76
N ASN A 28 29.73 -1.79 40.57
CA ASN A 28 29.96 -0.64 41.44
C ASN A 28 28.82 -0.38 42.43
N THR A 29 27.79 -1.23 42.47
CA THR A 29 26.68 -1.05 43.41
C THR A 29 27.02 -1.67 44.77
N PRO A 30 26.68 -0.99 45.89
CA PRO A 30 26.82 -1.54 47.23
C PRO A 30 26.09 -2.88 47.40
N GLN A 31 24.92 -3.00 46.77
CA GLN A 31 24.07 -4.19 46.76
C GLN A 31 24.83 -5.39 46.20
N PHE A 32 25.57 -5.21 45.09
CA PHE A 32 26.30 -6.31 44.46
C PHE A 32 27.63 -6.65 45.16
N ARG A 33 28.32 -5.66 45.76
CA ARG A 33 29.60 -5.89 46.46
C ARG A 33 29.44 -6.50 47.86
N GLY A 34 28.40 -6.07 48.59
CA GLY A 34 28.16 -6.46 49.98
C GLY A 34 27.06 -7.50 50.19
N ASN A 35 26.37 -7.93 49.11
CA ASN A 35 25.13 -8.74 49.20
C ASN A 35 24.05 -8.06 50.05
N ASN A 36 23.98 -6.72 49.97
CA ASN A 36 22.97 -5.94 50.69
C ASN A 36 21.61 -6.07 50.01
N ALA A 37 20.54 -6.05 50.81
CA ALA A 37 19.18 -5.92 50.30
C ALA A 37 19.03 -4.62 49.50
N GLY A 38 18.18 -4.64 48.48
CA GLY A 38 17.99 -3.51 47.59
C GLY A 38 17.52 -3.92 46.20
N THR A 39 16.97 -2.95 45.46
CA THR A 39 16.39 -3.12 44.14
C THR A 39 17.29 -2.52 43.07
N LEU A 40 17.77 -3.35 42.14
CA LEU A 40 18.54 -2.95 40.98
C LEU A 40 17.70 -3.10 39.72
N ILE A 41 17.60 -2.04 38.92
CA ILE A 41 16.92 -2.07 37.62
C ILE A 41 17.97 -2.19 36.50
N ALA A 42 17.76 -3.14 35.59
CA ALA A 42 18.48 -3.27 34.33
C ALA A 42 17.53 -3.06 33.15
N ILE A 43 17.78 -2.02 32.35
CA ILE A 43 17.13 -1.80 31.06
C ILE A 43 17.92 -2.55 29.99
N VAL A 44 17.26 -3.46 29.29
CA VAL A 44 17.86 -4.39 28.33
C VAL A 44 17.08 -4.39 27.02
N ASP A 45 17.64 -5.00 25.99
CA ASP A 45 16.91 -5.21 24.75
C ASP A 45 15.70 -6.14 24.94
N LYS A 46 14.56 -5.79 24.32
CA LYS A 46 13.29 -6.50 24.49
C LYS A 46 13.40 -7.98 24.15
N GLN A 47 14.11 -8.33 23.07
CA GLN A 47 14.27 -9.71 22.61
C GLN A 47 15.15 -10.55 23.57
N TRP A 48 15.89 -9.89 24.45
CA TRP A 48 16.84 -10.52 25.37
C TRP A 48 16.38 -10.55 26.83
N ILE A 49 15.18 -10.04 27.15
CA ILE A 49 14.64 -10.04 28.53
C ILE A 49 14.74 -11.41 29.19
N GLY A 50 14.33 -12.49 28.50
CA GLY A 50 14.40 -13.85 29.05
C GLY A 50 15.84 -14.33 29.32
N ARG A 51 16.83 -13.90 28.53
CA ARG A 51 18.25 -14.21 28.76
C ARG A 51 18.78 -13.45 29.97
N PHE A 52 18.40 -12.18 30.11
CA PHE A 52 18.78 -11.33 31.25
C PHE A 52 18.08 -11.73 32.55
N GLU A 53 16.84 -12.21 32.50
CA GLU A 53 16.15 -12.81 33.64
C GLU A 53 16.93 -14.02 34.17
N ARG A 54 17.25 -14.96 33.29
CA ARG A 54 18.04 -16.16 33.61
C ARG A 54 19.43 -15.80 34.16
N ALA A 55 20.06 -14.79 33.57
CA ALA A 55 21.35 -14.29 34.01
C ALA A 55 21.28 -13.64 35.40
N GLY A 56 20.24 -12.85 35.68
CA GLY A 56 19.97 -12.29 37.00
C GLY A 56 19.77 -13.38 38.06
N GLN A 57 19.00 -14.42 37.74
CA GLN A 57 18.78 -15.55 38.66
C GLN A 57 20.10 -16.24 39.00
N LEU A 58 20.99 -16.44 38.02
CA LEU A 58 22.33 -17.02 38.23
C LEU A 58 23.25 -16.10 39.03
N LEU A 59 23.11 -14.79 38.85
CA LEU A 59 23.88 -13.76 39.55
C LEU A 59 23.55 -13.72 41.04
N LEU A 60 22.27 -13.92 41.40
CA LEU A 60 21.83 -13.93 42.80
C LEU A 60 21.99 -15.31 43.48
N SER A 61 21.68 -16.42 42.79
CA SER A 61 21.64 -17.76 43.42
C SER A 61 22.94 -18.54 43.37
N GLY A 62 23.83 -18.26 42.40
CA GLY A 62 25.09 -18.99 42.23
C GLY A 62 24.99 -20.47 41.83
N GLN A 63 23.80 -21.09 41.78
CA GLN A 63 23.57 -22.50 41.45
C GLN A 63 22.65 -22.69 40.22
N ALA A 64 22.73 -23.88 39.61
CA ALA A 64 21.83 -24.30 38.55
C ALA A 64 20.66 -25.09 39.15
N LYS A 65 19.42 -24.71 38.78
CA LYS A 65 18.18 -25.42 39.14
C LYS A 65 18.01 -25.68 40.65
N ALA A 66 17.91 -24.62 41.44
CA ALA A 66 17.00 -24.69 42.57
C ALA A 66 15.73 -23.94 42.14
N PHE A 67 14.58 -24.61 42.21
CA PHE A 67 13.28 -23.95 42.12
C PHE A 67 13.31 -22.71 43.03
N PHE A 68 13.28 -21.51 42.45
CA PHE A 68 13.01 -20.31 43.21
C PHE A 68 11.57 -20.46 43.70
N ARG A 69 11.39 -20.97 44.92
CA ARG A 69 10.22 -20.62 45.72
C ARG A 69 10.52 -19.22 46.24
N PRO A 70 9.85 -18.17 45.73
CA PRO A 70 10.11 -16.79 46.15
C PRO A 70 9.96 -16.61 47.67
N GLU A 71 9.22 -17.51 48.31
CA GLU A 71 8.94 -17.54 49.76
C GLU A 71 10.16 -17.93 50.64
N LEU A 72 11.21 -18.56 50.08
CA LEU A 72 12.32 -19.14 50.87
C LEU A 72 13.70 -18.49 50.62
N THR A 73 13.84 -17.63 49.63
CA THR A 73 15.12 -17.02 49.21
C THR A 73 15.13 -15.51 49.43
N ARG A 74 16.22 -14.95 49.96
CA ARG A 74 16.43 -13.48 50.11
C ARG A 74 16.70 -12.76 48.78
N HIS A 75 16.28 -13.32 47.65
CA HIS A 75 16.66 -12.85 46.32
C HIS A 75 15.49 -13.01 45.35
N GLN A 76 15.30 -12.08 44.40
CA GLN A 76 14.26 -12.21 43.38
C GLN A 76 14.67 -11.53 42.07
N VAL A 77 14.18 -12.05 40.95
CA VAL A 77 14.28 -11.41 39.64
C VAL A 77 12.88 -11.20 39.08
N ILE A 78 12.60 -10.00 38.58
CA ILE A 78 11.30 -9.60 38.04
C ILE A 78 11.51 -9.07 36.62
N THR A 79 10.65 -9.47 35.69
CA THR A 79 10.64 -8.96 34.31
C THR A 79 9.48 -8.01 34.08
N VAL A 80 9.74 -6.89 33.38
CA VAL A 80 8.74 -5.85 33.07
C VAL A 80 8.86 -5.48 31.60
N GLU A 81 7.78 -5.62 30.84
CA GLU A 81 7.80 -5.37 29.40
C GLU A 81 6.79 -4.29 29.02
N THR A 82 7.14 -3.43 28.07
CA THR A 82 6.26 -2.40 27.53
C THR A 82 5.05 -3.06 26.84
N GLY A 83 3.84 -2.76 27.31
CA GLY A 83 2.59 -3.35 26.81
C GLY A 83 2.06 -4.55 27.61
N SER A 84 2.81 -5.05 28.60
CA SER A 84 2.33 -6.11 29.49
C SER A 84 1.26 -5.59 30.47
N ARG A 85 0.12 -6.30 30.57
CA ARG A 85 -0.96 -6.00 31.54
C ARG A 85 -0.64 -6.48 32.97
N LYS A 86 0.53 -7.08 33.21
CA LYS A 86 0.90 -7.65 34.51
C LYS A 86 1.17 -6.52 35.51
N LYS A 87 0.22 -6.28 36.43
CA LYS A 87 0.43 -5.37 37.56
C LYS A 87 1.43 -6.02 38.53
N ILE A 88 2.55 -5.35 38.76
CA ILE A 88 3.54 -5.75 39.75
C ILE A 88 3.18 -5.05 41.06
N ASP A 89 2.95 -5.84 42.10
CA ASP A 89 2.69 -5.33 43.43
C ASP A 89 3.99 -4.73 44.03
N MET A 90 3.89 -3.55 44.65
CA MET A 90 5.03 -2.91 45.31
C MET A 90 5.49 -3.72 46.54
N ASP A 91 4.60 -4.56 47.09
CA ASP A 91 4.92 -5.54 48.13
C ASP A 91 6.00 -6.56 47.72
N VAL A 92 6.29 -6.67 46.42
CA VAL A 92 7.37 -7.52 45.89
C VAL A 92 8.76 -6.86 46.07
N LEU A 93 8.81 -5.54 46.30
CA LEU A 93 10.05 -4.78 46.56
C LEU A 93 10.41 -4.71 48.06
N ARG A 94 9.94 -5.67 48.88
CA ARG A 94 10.19 -5.70 50.33
C ARG A 94 11.68 -5.60 50.66
N GLY A 95 12.03 -4.66 51.56
CA GLY A 95 13.39 -4.24 51.91
C GLY A 95 14.32 -5.27 52.59
N PHE A 96 13.99 -6.56 52.59
CA PHE A 96 14.81 -7.62 53.20
C PHE A 96 15.46 -8.57 52.18
N ALA A 97 15.20 -8.37 50.88
CA ALA A 97 15.73 -9.18 49.79
C ALA A 97 16.46 -8.32 48.74
N GLN A 98 17.42 -8.91 48.03
CA GLN A 98 18.05 -8.30 46.86
C GLN A 98 17.26 -8.64 45.60
N THR A 99 16.70 -7.61 44.95
CA THR A 99 15.80 -7.75 43.80
C THR A 99 16.44 -7.17 42.54
N ILE A 100 16.43 -7.93 41.44
CA ILE A 100 16.81 -7.43 40.10
C ILE A 100 15.55 -7.31 39.26
N VAL A 101 15.27 -6.11 38.76
CA VAL A 101 14.20 -5.83 37.81
C VAL A 101 14.81 -5.71 36.42
N VAL A 102 14.42 -6.58 35.49
CA VAL A 102 14.83 -6.54 34.09
C VAL A 102 13.69 -5.95 33.27
N ALA A 103 13.93 -4.84 32.58
CA ALA A 103 12.91 -4.19 31.76
C ALA A 103 13.40 -3.88 30.35
N ASP A 104 12.49 -3.85 29.37
CA ASP A 104 12.81 -3.46 27.99
C ASP A 104 12.99 -1.95 27.81
N SER A 105 12.32 -1.14 28.63
CA SER A 105 12.41 0.31 28.56
C SER A 105 12.24 0.98 29.93
N PRO A 106 12.77 2.20 30.12
CA PRO A 106 12.48 2.99 31.33
C PRO A 106 10.99 3.34 31.46
N ARG A 107 10.22 3.28 30.36
CA ARG A 107 8.77 3.57 30.33
C ARG A 107 7.93 2.41 30.83
N ALA A 108 8.41 1.17 30.68
CA ALA A 108 7.76 -0.02 31.24
C ALA A 108 7.71 0.02 32.77
N ILE A 109 8.62 0.78 33.39
CA ILE A 109 8.74 0.88 34.84
C ILE A 109 7.90 2.04 35.38
N SER A 110 7.00 1.72 36.30
CA SER A 110 6.16 2.71 36.98
C SER A 110 7.02 3.77 37.69
N LYS A 111 6.46 4.98 37.85
CA LYS A 111 7.13 6.09 38.54
C LYS A 111 7.52 5.71 39.98
N THR A 112 6.68 4.93 40.65
CA THR A 112 6.91 4.45 42.03
C THR A 112 8.06 3.44 42.10
N MET A 113 8.15 2.48 41.19
CA MET A 113 9.27 1.53 41.13
C MET A 113 10.61 2.22 40.82
N ARG A 114 10.60 3.23 39.94
CA ARG A 114 11.81 4.01 39.66
C ARG A 114 12.33 4.78 40.88
N LEU A 115 11.42 5.28 41.72
CA LEU A 115 11.77 5.96 42.97
C LEU A 115 12.24 5.00 44.07
N ALA A 116 11.73 3.76 44.07
CA ALA A 116 12.08 2.73 45.06
C ALA A 116 13.39 1.98 44.73
N ALA A 117 13.90 2.10 43.50
CA ALA A 117 15.12 1.41 43.09
C ALA A 117 16.38 2.13 43.57
N ASP A 118 17.33 1.35 44.10
CA ASP A 118 18.63 1.88 44.56
C ASP A 118 19.53 2.32 43.40
N ALA A 119 19.41 1.64 42.26
CA ALA A 119 20.14 2.00 41.05
C ALA A 119 19.44 1.47 39.80
N MET A 120 19.52 2.24 38.73
CA MET A 120 18.99 1.89 37.41
C MET A 120 20.09 2.01 36.37
N PHE A 121 20.30 0.93 35.61
CA PHE A 121 21.34 0.85 34.59
C PHE A 121 20.71 0.51 33.25
N VAL A 122 21.16 1.21 32.19
CA VAL A 122 20.96 0.74 30.82
C VAL A 122 22.11 -0.19 30.49
N VAL A 123 21.82 -1.45 30.18
CA VAL A 123 22.84 -2.44 29.89
C VAL A 123 23.39 -2.18 28.49
N GLU A 124 24.65 -1.76 28.43
CA GLU A 124 25.36 -1.51 27.18
C GLU A 124 25.50 -2.79 26.35
N LYS A 125 25.60 -2.62 25.02
CA LYS A 125 25.99 -3.70 24.09
C LYS A 125 27.34 -4.32 24.52
N PRO A 126 27.57 -5.61 24.20
CA PRO A 126 28.80 -6.29 24.58
C PRO A 126 30.03 -5.67 23.93
N SER A 127 31.20 -5.75 24.56
CA SER A 127 32.47 -5.35 23.93
C SER A 127 33.08 -6.50 23.13
N ALA A 128 34.01 -6.20 22.22
CA ALA A 128 34.71 -7.23 21.44
C ALA A 128 35.39 -8.25 22.37
N ARG A 129 35.94 -7.79 23.50
CA ARG A 129 36.52 -8.65 24.54
C ARG A 129 35.50 -9.57 25.19
N HIS A 130 34.26 -9.11 25.42
CA HIS A 130 33.20 -9.97 25.92
C HIS A 130 32.89 -11.09 24.92
N VAL A 131 32.72 -10.76 23.63
CA VAL A 131 32.46 -11.74 22.56
C VAL A 131 33.58 -12.79 22.48
N MET A 132 34.83 -12.35 22.42
CA MET A 132 36.00 -13.24 22.38
C MET A 132 36.06 -14.17 23.60
N ALA A 133 35.82 -13.62 24.79
CA ALA A 133 35.81 -14.39 26.03
C ALA A 133 34.67 -15.42 26.04
N ILE A 134 33.46 -15.03 25.65
CA ILE A 134 32.30 -15.95 25.61
C ILE A 134 32.54 -17.08 24.63
N ARG A 135 33.04 -16.80 23.43
CA ARG A 135 33.35 -17.84 22.43
C ARG A 135 34.40 -18.81 22.95
N LYS A 136 35.47 -18.32 23.56
CA LYS A 136 36.48 -19.16 24.22
C LYS A 136 35.89 -20.01 25.34
N LEU A 137 35.11 -19.40 26.24
CA LEU A 137 34.48 -20.09 27.36
C LEU A 137 33.45 -21.12 26.88
N ALA A 138 32.72 -20.85 25.79
CA ALA A 138 31.77 -21.77 25.16
C ALA A 138 32.44 -22.90 24.36
N GLY A 139 33.76 -22.87 24.16
CA GLY A 139 34.49 -23.86 23.34
C GLY A 139 34.30 -23.69 21.84
N ARG A 140 34.08 -22.45 21.37
CA ARG A 140 33.99 -22.09 19.94
C ARG A 140 35.36 -21.69 19.39
N SER A 141 35.46 -21.56 18.06
CA SER A 141 36.69 -21.08 17.42
C SER A 141 37.14 -19.73 17.98
N LYS A 142 38.46 -19.54 18.06
CA LYS A 142 39.06 -18.23 18.38
C LYS A 142 38.67 -17.25 17.27
N VAL A 143 38.45 -16.00 17.67
CA VAL A 143 38.06 -14.89 16.79
C VAL A 143 39.05 -13.77 17.05
N GLU A 144 39.53 -13.14 15.98
CA GLU A 144 40.46 -12.01 16.09
C GLU A 144 39.72 -10.71 16.44
N LEU A 145 40.45 -9.71 16.95
CA LEU A 145 39.83 -8.50 17.49
C LEU A 145 38.92 -7.78 16.47
N GLY A 146 39.35 -7.69 15.21
CA GLY A 146 38.58 -7.05 14.15
C GLY A 146 37.25 -7.74 13.82
N GLU A 147 37.20 -9.07 13.85
CA GLU A 147 35.95 -9.83 13.64
C GLU A 147 35.02 -9.71 14.84
N ALA A 148 35.57 -9.69 16.06
CA ALA A 148 34.79 -9.49 17.28
C ALA A 148 34.19 -8.07 17.33
N GLU A 149 34.91 -7.05 16.83
CA GLU A 149 34.39 -5.69 16.67
C GLU A 149 33.25 -5.62 15.64
N LYS A 150 33.35 -6.34 14.51
CA LYS A 150 32.26 -6.48 13.54
C LYS A 150 31.02 -7.10 14.16
N LEU A 151 31.19 -8.14 14.99
CA LEU A 151 30.09 -8.85 15.66
C LEU A 151 29.34 -7.94 16.63
N VAL A 152 30.06 -7.14 17.42
CA VAL A 152 29.46 -6.22 18.40
C VAL A 152 28.61 -5.12 17.78
N ARG A 153 28.90 -4.74 16.52
CA ARG A 153 28.12 -3.71 15.80
C ARG A 153 26.75 -4.21 15.34
N GLN A 154 26.53 -5.52 15.31
CA GLN A 154 25.26 -6.11 14.88
C GLN A 154 24.17 -5.95 15.96
N ASP A 155 22.94 -6.31 15.59
CA ASP A 155 21.83 -6.35 16.53
C ASP A 155 21.91 -7.54 17.49
N TRP A 156 21.18 -7.44 18.60
CA TRP A 156 21.24 -8.40 19.69
C TRP A 156 20.95 -9.82 19.23
N ASP A 157 19.97 -10.03 18.35
CA ASP A 157 19.63 -11.35 17.82
C ASP A 157 20.75 -11.95 16.94
N VAL A 158 21.35 -11.12 16.08
CA VAL A 158 22.48 -11.53 15.23
C VAL A 158 23.69 -11.90 16.09
N ILE A 159 23.96 -11.10 17.15
CA ILE A 159 25.02 -11.40 18.11
C ILE A 159 24.78 -12.79 18.75
N ASP A 160 23.56 -13.10 19.19
CA ASP A 160 23.28 -14.41 19.81
C ASP A 160 23.52 -15.58 18.83
N ALA A 161 23.03 -15.43 17.61
CA ALA A 161 23.16 -16.43 16.56
C ALA A 161 24.63 -16.71 16.23
N LEU A 162 25.43 -15.64 16.05
CA LEU A 162 26.85 -15.75 15.73
C LEU A 162 27.68 -16.25 16.91
N LEU A 163 27.29 -15.99 18.16
CA LEU A 163 27.91 -16.59 19.34
C LEU A 163 27.70 -18.10 19.42
N CYS A 164 26.63 -18.63 18.82
CA CYS A 164 26.33 -20.05 18.81
C CYS A 164 27.08 -20.84 17.71
N ARG A 165 27.55 -20.17 16.65
CA ARG A 165 28.31 -20.78 15.54
C ARG A 165 29.67 -21.35 15.98
N GLN A 166 30.01 -22.56 15.50
CA GLN A 166 31.28 -23.22 15.81
C GLN A 166 32.49 -22.48 15.23
N VAL A 167 32.42 -22.15 13.94
CA VAL A 167 33.43 -21.38 13.20
C VAL A 167 32.76 -20.15 12.60
N LEU A 168 33.40 -18.99 12.70
CA LEU A 168 33.02 -17.81 11.92
C LEU A 168 33.87 -17.86 10.65
N GLY A 169 33.25 -18.11 9.51
CA GLY A 169 33.91 -17.95 8.19
C GLY A 169 33.71 -16.52 7.67
N ASP A 170 34.36 -16.18 6.57
CA ASP A 170 34.28 -14.83 5.97
C ASP A 170 32.83 -14.39 5.67
N ASN A 171 31.96 -15.34 5.30
CA ASN A 171 30.54 -15.12 5.01
C ASN A 171 29.65 -15.08 6.27
N ALA A 172 30.20 -15.16 7.48
CA ALA A 172 29.39 -15.20 8.71
C ALA A 172 28.59 -13.91 8.94
N PHE A 173 29.08 -12.78 8.42
CA PHE A 173 28.43 -11.47 8.50
C PHE A 173 27.58 -11.16 7.25
N GLU A 174 27.74 -11.90 6.15
CA GLU A 174 26.89 -11.79 4.98
C GLU A 174 25.48 -12.35 5.26
N SER A 175 25.36 -13.32 6.18
CA SER A 175 24.07 -13.89 6.56
C SER A 175 23.14 -12.97 7.35
N SER A 176 23.60 -11.83 7.91
CA SER A 176 22.69 -10.82 8.50
C SER A 176 22.18 -9.81 7.47
N ALA A 177 22.90 -9.60 6.37
CA ALA A 177 22.35 -8.92 5.18
C ALA A 177 21.31 -9.77 4.44
N MET A 178 21.24 -11.08 4.74
CA MET A 178 20.21 -11.99 4.25
C MET A 178 19.01 -12.16 5.20
N GLN A 179 18.85 -11.28 6.19
CA GLN A 179 17.61 -11.18 6.98
C GLN A 179 16.90 -9.84 6.73
N ASP A 180 16.67 -9.55 5.45
CA ASP A 180 15.44 -8.93 4.93
C ASP A 180 15.19 -9.37 3.47
N SER A 181 15.55 -10.62 3.14
CA SER A 181 15.17 -11.23 1.87
C SER A 181 14.95 -12.73 1.99
N ILE A 182 13.90 -13.12 2.73
CA ILE A 182 12.92 -13.95 2.02
C ILE A 182 12.16 -12.96 1.15
N ALA A 183 12.81 -12.50 0.07
CA ALA A 183 12.03 -12.01 -1.04
C ALA A 183 11.20 -13.24 -1.41
N GLU A 184 9.89 -13.18 -1.19
CA GLU A 184 9.02 -13.73 -2.21
C GLU A 184 9.67 -13.32 -3.52
N VAL A 185 10.11 -14.28 -4.33
CA VAL A 185 10.69 -14.00 -5.63
C VAL A 185 9.58 -13.27 -6.37
N GLN A 186 9.63 -11.94 -6.29
CA GLN A 186 8.64 -11.09 -6.91
C GLN A 186 8.89 -11.25 -8.41
N PRO A 187 7.86 -11.61 -9.16
CA PRO A 187 8.00 -11.78 -10.60
C PRO A 187 8.47 -10.46 -11.21
N ARG A 188 9.24 -10.57 -12.29
CA ARG A 188 9.66 -9.39 -13.03
C ARG A 188 8.45 -8.75 -13.69
N LEU A 189 8.44 -7.42 -13.82
CA LEU A 189 7.32 -6.72 -14.45
C LEU A 189 7.09 -7.16 -15.91
N SER A 190 8.15 -7.55 -16.61
CA SER A 190 8.09 -8.15 -17.95
C SER A 190 7.35 -9.49 -18.01
N GLU A 191 7.33 -10.26 -16.92
CA GLU A 191 6.70 -11.58 -16.84
C GLU A 191 5.22 -11.52 -16.45
N LEU A 192 4.76 -10.37 -15.96
CA LEU A 192 3.39 -10.20 -15.47
C LEU A 192 2.40 -9.94 -16.60
N PRO A 193 1.17 -10.48 -16.54
CA PRO A 193 0.09 -10.11 -17.45
C PRO A 193 -0.40 -8.66 -17.19
N GLY A 194 -0.90 -8.00 -18.24
CA GLY A 194 -1.38 -6.61 -18.16
C GLY A 194 -0.27 -5.55 -18.06
N TYR A 195 -0.59 -4.42 -17.42
CA TYR A 195 0.30 -3.27 -17.22
C TYR A 195 0.86 -2.65 -18.52
N ALA A 196 0.07 -2.65 -19.60
CA ALA A 196 0.48 -2.13 -20.91
C ALA A 196 1.05 -0.70 -20.84
N ASN A 197 0.50 0.15 -19.98
CA ASN A 197 0.93 1.54 -19.82
C ASN A 197 2.24 1.70 -19.02
N ALA A 198 2.66 0.69 -18.24
CA ALA A 198 3.82 0.78 -17.36
C ALA A 198 5.03 -0.01 -17.87
N LYS A 199 4.80 -1.09 -18.61
CA LYS A 199 5.86 -1.96 -19.16
C LYS A 199 6.87 -1.21 -20.06
N PRO A 200 6.46 -0.34 -21.00
CA PRO A 200 7.42 0.38 -21.85
C PRO A 200 8.37 1.25 -21.01
N TRP A 201 7.82 2.02 -20.08
CA TRP A 201 8.61 2.85 -19.17
C TRP A 201 9.56 2.03 -18.29
N ALA A 202 9.10 0.90 -17.75
CA ALA A 202 9.96 0.04 -16.95
C ALA A 202 11.11 -0.58 -17.75
N ALA A 203 10.88 -0.92 -19.02
CA ALA A 203 11.91 -1.45 -19.91
C ALA A 203 12.96 -0.38 -20.27
N GLU A 204 12.52 0.86 -20.57
CA GLU A 204 13.39 2.01 -20.78
C GLU A 204 14.23 2.29 -19.52
N LEU A 205 13.60 2.33 -18.35
CA LEU A 205 14.26 2.55 -17.08
C LEU A 205 15.28 1.44 -16.75
N ALA A 206 14.98 0.18 -17.09
CA ALA A 206 15.93 -0.92 -16.91
C ALA A 206 17.18 -0.76 -17.79
N ALA A 207 17.00 -0.32 -19.04
CA ALA A 207 18.11 -0.03 -19.95
C ALA A 207 18.96 1.17 -19.46
N ASP A 208 18.30 2.22 -18.97
CA ASP A 208 18.97 3.40 -18.42
C ASP A 208 19.78 3.06 -17.15
N VAL A 209 19.19 2.31 -16.23
CA VAL A 209 19.87 1.85 -15.00
C VAL A 209 21.06 0.96 -15.35
N ALA A 210 20.94 0.07 -16.34
CA ALA A 210 22.07 -0.74 -16.81
C ALA A 210 23.18 0.12 -17.45
N SER A 211 22.81 1.12 -18.26
CA SER A 211 23.75 2.05 -18.89
C SER A 211 24.48 2.91 -17.86
N TRP A 212 23.77 3.40 -16.84
CA TRP A 212 24.33 4.12 -15.71
C TRP A 212 25.30 3.26 -14.89
N ARG A 213 24.93 2.00 -14.59
CA ARG A 213 25.80 1.04 -13.89
C ARG A 213 27.13 0.81 -14.63
N ASN A 214 27.10 0.88 -15.96
CA ASN A 214 28.27 0.72 -16.83
C ASN A 214 29.00 2.04 -17.13
N GLY A 215 28.56 3.17 -16.58
CA GLY A 215 29.16 4.49 -16.76
C GLY A 215 28.90 5.14 -18.14
N ALA A 216 28.00 4.59 -18.94
CA ALA A 216 27.65 5.11 -20.26
C ALA A 216 26.61 6.24 -20.23
N LEU A 217 25.90 6.40 -19.10
CA LEU A 217 24.84 7.38 -18.90
C LEU A 217 25.02 8.08 -17.55
N GLU A 218 24.84 9.41 -17.51
CA GLU A 218 24.81 10.12 -16.23
C GLU A 218 23.48 9.92 -15.51
N TRP A 219 23.49 9.88 -14.18
CA TRP A 219 22.25 9.74 -13.39
C TRP A 219 21.24 10.88 -13.64
N SER A 220 21.72 12.04 -14.06
CA SER A 220 20.90 13.19 -14.43
C SER A 220 19.98 12.92 -15.63
N GLN A 221 20.31 11.91 -16.46
CA GLN A 221 19.62 11.57 -17.70
C GLN A 221 18.60 10.42 -17.53
N VAL A 222 18.58 9.76 -16.38
CA VAL A 222 17.67 8.65 -16.08
C VAL A 222 16.28 9.17 -15.68
N ASP A 223 15.21 8.58 -16.24
CA ASP A 223 13.82 8.86 -15.84
C ASP A 223 13.50 8.26 -14.46
N ARG A 224 13.98 8.94 -13.42
CA ARG A 224 14.11 8.45 -12.04
C ARG A 224 12.88 8.63 -11.15
N ALA A 225 11.74 9.07 -11.68
CA ALA A 225 10.56 9.29 -10.85
C ALA A 225 9.22 9.18 -11.58
N ALA A 226 8.30 8.38 -11.03
CA ALA A 226 6.95 8.22 -11.57
C ALA A 226 5.88 8.15 -10.49
N LEU A 227 4.68 8.63 -10.83
CA LEU A 227 3.46 8.51 -10.03
C LEU A 227 2.50 7.52 -10.68
N LEU A 228 2.18 6.45 -9.96
CA LEU A 228 1.14 5.49 -10.31
C LEU A 228 -0.21 6.02 -9.84
N THR A 229 -1.14 6.19 -10.77
CA THR A 229 -2.51 6.63 -10.48
C THR A 229 -3.50 5.55 -10.92
N GLY A 230 -4.62 5.41 -10.21
CA GLY A 230 -5.66 4.47 -10.62
C GLY A 230 -6.54 4.03 -9.45
N PRO A 231 -7.68 3.38 -9.72
CA PRO A 231 -8.58 2.92 -8.66
C PRO A 231 -7.91 1.92 -7.71
N PRO A 232 -8.47 1.69 -6.52
CA PRO A 232 -7.96 0.67 -5.61
C PRO A 232 -8.01 -0.72 -6.26
N GLY A 233 -7.03 -1.57 -5.95
CA GLY A 233 -7.00 -2.96 -6.43
C GLY A 233 -6.35 -3.18 -7.82
N VAL A 234 -5.90 -2.13 -8.52
CA VAL A 234 -5.16 -2.25 -9.81
C VAL A 234 -3.69 -2.66 -9.68
N GLY A 235 -3.27 -3.07 -8.48
CA GLY A 235 -1.92 -3.58 -8.24
C GLY A 235 -0.81 -2.53 -8.30
N LYS A 236 -1.07 -1.29 -7.84
CA LYS A 236 -0.03 -0.23 -7.71
C LYS A 236 1.16 -0.68 -6.86
N SER A 237 0.90 -1.22 -5.68
CA SER A 237 1.93 -1.70 -4.75
C SER A 237 2.63 -2.97 -5.27
N PHE A 238 1.88 -3.83 -5.99
CA PHE A 238 2.45 -5.02 -6.64
C PHE A 238 3.40 -4.64 -7.79
N LEU A 239 3.03 -3.65 -8.61
CA LEU A 239 3.89 -3.12 -9.66
C LEU A 239 5.21 -2.57 -9.12
N ALA A 240 5.19 -1.91 -7.96
CA ALA A 240 6.40 -1.37 -7.35
C ALA A 240 7.43 -2.46 -7.02
N GLY A 241 6.98 -3.59 -6.49
CA GLY A 241 7.83 -4.74 -6.23
C GLY A 241 8.31 -5.42 -7.51
N ALA A 242 7.42 -5.59 -8.50
CA ALA A 242 7.79 -6.14 -9.80
C ALA A 242 8.81 -5.26 -10.56
N LEU A 243 8.71 -3.94 -10.43
CA LEU A 243 9.69 -3.00 -10.98
C LEU A 243 11.05 -3.15 -10.30
N ALA A 244 11.08 -3.21 -8.96
CA ALA A 244 12.33 -3.43 -8.23
C ALA A 244 13.00 -4.77 -8.61
N ALA A 245 12.19 -5.82 -8.82
CA ALA A 245 12.66 -7.11 -9.31
C ALA A 245 13.20 -7.05 -10.76
N GLU A 246 12.52 -6.33 -11.67
CA GLU A 246 12.97 -6.09 -13.05
C GLU A 246 14.33 -5.39 -13.08
N LEU A 247 14.50 -4.33 -12.27
CA LEU A 247 15.72 -3.53 -12.20
C LEU A 247 16.85 -4.20 -11.40
N GLN A 248 16.53 -5.27 -10.67
CA GLN A 248 17.43 -5.94 -9.72
C GLN A 248 18.00 -4.95 -8.70
N VAL A 249 17.11 -4.25 -8.00
CA VAL A 249 17.43 -3.22 -7.00
C VAL A 249 16.65 -3.46 -5.71
N ALA A 250 17.09 -2.85 -4.61
CA ALA A 250 16.33 -2.92 -3.35
C ALA A 250 14.99 -2.18 -3.48
N LEU A 251 13.95 -2.67 -2.79
CA LEU A 251 12.68 -1.97 -2.63
C LEU A 251 12.60 -1.43 -1.20
N VAL A 252 12.50 -0.11 -1.06
CA VAL A 252 12.17 0.54 0.20
C VAL A 252 10.74 1.08 0.08
N ALA A 253 9.79 0.37 0.69
CA ALA A 253 8.36 0.71 0.62
C ALA A 253 7.89 1.39 1.90
N THR A 254 7.20 2.53 1.77
CA THR A 254 6.60 3.22 2.91
C THR A 254 5.33 3.97 2.53
N SER A 255 4.61 4.52 3.51
CA SER A 255 3.40 5.35 3.28
C SER A 255 3.24 6.42 4.36
N PRO A 256 2.49 7.51 4.08
CA PRO A 256 2.15 8.50 5.10
C PRO A 256 1.48 7.88 6.34
N GLY A 257 0.63 6.86 6.16
CA GLY A 257 0.01 6.11 7.26
C GLY A 257 1.02 5.37 8.14
N GLN A 258 2.08 4.80 7.55
CA GLN A 258 3.16 4.17 8.31
C GLN A 258 3.97 5.21 9.10
N TRP A 259 4.29 6.35 8.49
CA TRP A 259 4.98 7.43 9.20
C TRP A 259 4.16 7.96 10.37
N GLN A 260 2.85 8.14 10.19
CA GLN A 260 1.96 8.60 11.25
C GLN A 260 1.83 7.59 12.38
N SER A 261 1.90 6.29 12.08
CA SER A 261 1.84 5.20 13.07
C SER A 261 3.16 4.99 13.81
N SER A 262 4.24 5.68 13.43
CA SER A 262 5.54 5.54 14.06
C SER A 262 5.62 6.31 15.40
N GLY A 263 6.29 5.72 16.39
CA GLY A 263 6.51 6.36 17.69
C GLY A 263 5.23 6.61 18.48
N GLY A 264 5.05 7.84 18.97
CA GLY A 264 3.88 8.27 19.74
C GLY A 264 2.74 8.85 18.89
N GLY A 265 2.84 8.80 17.56
CA GLY A 265 1.83 9.38 16.65
C GLY A 265 1.84 10.91 16.59
N TYR A 266 2.86 11.56 17.15
CA TYR A 266 3.03 13.01 17.11
C TYR A 266 3.69 13.44 15.80
N LEU A 267 3.46 14.70 15.38
CA LEU A 267 4.06 15.29 14.18
C LEU A 267 5.58 15.05 14.10
N GLY A 268 6.29 15.27 15.22
CA GLY A 268 7.74 15.10 15.27
C GLY A 268 8.21 13.65 15.05
N ASP A 269 7.42 12.65 15.43
CA ASP A 269 7.75 11.25 15.18
C ASP A 269 7.51 10.89 13.71
N MET A 270 6.39 11.34 13.14
CA MET A 270 6.10 11.21 11.71
C MET A 270 7.18 11.84 10.82
N LEU A 271 7.61 13.07 11.12
CA LEU A 271 8.66 13.75 10.36
C LEU A 271 10.01 13.03 10.46
N LYS A 272 10.32 12.40 11.61
CA LYS A 272 11.53 11.58 11.78
C LYS A 272 11.45 10.29 10.97
N ALA A 273 10.31 9.60 11.01
CA ALA A 273 10.11 8.39 10.23
C ALA A 273 10.19 8.66 8.72
N MET A 274 9.59 9.77 8.26
CA MET A 274 9.71 10.22 6.87
C MET A 274 11.19 10.41 6.47
N ARG A 275 12.00 11.10 7.28
CA ARG A 275 13.44 11.25 7.02
C ARG A 275 14.17 9.90 7.01
N ALA A 276 13.82 8.99 7.92
CA ALA A 276 14.43 7.68 8.01
C ALA A 276 14.20 6.85 6.75
N SER A 277 12.98 6.80 6.22
CA SER A 277 12.67 6.04 4.98
C SER A 277 13.44 6.56 3.77
N PHE A 278 13.62 7.88 3.65
CA PHE A 278 14.42 8.47 2.58
C PHE A 278 15.91 8.14 2.72
N GLU A 279 16.46 8.23 3.94
CA GLU A 279 17.87 7.89 4.17
C GLU A 279 18.13 6.38 4.02
N GLU A 280 17.16 5.53 4.33
CA GLU A 280 17.20 4.10 4.08
C GLU A 280 17.29 3.81 2.58
N ALA A 281 16.43 4.42 1.76
CA ALA A 281 16.51 4.29 0.29
C ALA A 281 17.86 4.77 -0.27
N ARG A 282 18.40 5.86 0.28
CA ARG A 282 19.73 6.36 -0.09
C ARG A 282 20.85 5.38 0.28
N SER A 283 20.78 4.80 1.48
CA SER A 283 21.78 3.85 1.98
C SER A 283 21.75 2.53 1.21
N ASN A 284 20.58 2.16 0.69
CA ASN A 284 20.36 0.96 -0.10
C ASN A 284 20.52 1.18 -1.62
N ALA A 285 20.96 2.36 -2.07
CA ALA A 285 21.10 2.65 -3.49
C ALA A 285 22.07 1.66 -4.19
N PRO A 286 21.72 1.11 -5.37
CA PRO A 286 20.54 1.43 -6.16
C PRO A 286 19.25 0.81 -5.60
N ALA A 287 18.20 1.63 -5.48
CA ALA A 287 16.94 1.26 -4.83
C ALA A 287 15.74 2.01 -5.44
N VAL A 288 14.57 1.37 -5.39
CA VAL A 288 13.27 2.00 -5.60
C VAL A 288 12.71 2.41 -4.23
N LEU A 289 12.51 3.72 -4.03
CA LEU A 289 11.74 4.27 -2.91
C LEU A 289 10.27 4.33 -3.34
N PHE A 290 9.49 3.36 -2.86
CA PHE A 290 8.05 3.30 -3.11
C PHE A 290 7.27 4.01 -1.99
N LEU A 291 6.43 4.97 -2.39
CA LEU A 291 5.61 5.80 -1.52
C LEU A 291 4.14 5.53 -1.84
N ASP A 292 3.49 4.67 -1.06
CA ASP A 292 2.09 4.33 -1.24
C ASP A 292 1.16 5.35 -0.56
N GLU A 293 -0.08 5.42 -1.02
CA GLU A 293 -1.13 6.30 -0.47
C GLU A 293 -0.70 7.77 -0.34
N LEU A 294 -0.05 8.32 -1.38
CA LEU A 294 0.42 9.71 -1.39
C LEU A 294 -0.70 10.74 -1.23
N ASP A 295 -1.94 10.38 -1.54
CA ASP A 295 -3.14 11.17 -1.25
C ASP A 295 -3.31 11.47 0.26
N SER A 296 -2.70 10.67 1.14
CA SER A 296 -2.76 10.87 2.59
C SER A 296 -1.76 11.90 3.13
N ILE A 297 -0.84 12.42 2.31
CA ILE A 297 0.17 13.38 2.77
C ILE A 297 -0.40 14.80 2.99
N GLY A 298 -1.57 15.06 2.40
CA GLY A 298 -2.29 16.32 2.49
C GLY A 298 -2.00 17.29 1.35
N ASN A 299 -2.85 18.32 1.26
CA ASN A 299 -2.76 19.40 0.28
C ASN A 299 -2.77 20.75 1.01
N ARG A 300 -1.75 21.58 0.78
CA ARG A 300 -1.64 22.90 1.43
C ARG A 300 -2.76 23.87 1.07
N GLN A 301 -3.54 23.57 0.02
CA GLN A 301 -4.67 24.38 -0.42
C GLN A 301 -5.97 24.06 0.34
N HIS A 302 -6.02 22.97 1.10
CA HIS A 302 -7.21 22.60 1.87
C HIS A 302 -7.26 23.40 3.19
N GLN A 303 -8.36 24.11 3.42
CA GLN A 303 -8.62 24.75 4.72
C GLN A 303 -9.10 23.71 5.72
N SER A 304 -8.16 23.04 6.40
CA SER A 304 -8.45 22.11 7.50
C SER A 304 -8.16 22.76 8.87
N GLN A 305 -8.79 22.27 9.94
CA GLN A 305 -8.45 22.65 11.33
C GLN A 305 -7.00 22.27 11.70
N HIS A 306 -6.33 21.47 10.86
CA HIS A 306 -4.95 21.00 11.02
C HIS A 306 -4.01 21.52 9.92
N ALA A 307 -4.38 22.60 9.20
CA ALA A 307 -3.64 23.09 8.04
C ALA A 307 -2.14 23.34 8.33
N PHE A 308 -1.79 23.77 9.55
CA PHE A 308 -0.39 23.95 9.96
C PHE A 308 0.38 22.63 10.03
N TYR A 309 -0.25 21.56 10.54
CA TYR A 309 0.34 20.22 10.60
C TYR A 309 0.58 19.69 9.19
N GLU A 310 -0.46 19.72 8.33
CA GLU A 310 -0.38 19.26 6.94
C GLU A 310 0.69 20.03 6.15
N THR A 311 0.76 21.35 6.35
CA THR A 311 1.77 22.19 5.69
C THR A 311 3.20 21.78 6.05
N GLN A 312 3.47 21.42 7.31
CA GLN A 312 4.82 20.98 7.71
C GLN A 312 5.19 19.63 7.10
N VAL A 313 4.24 18.68 7.07
CA VAL A 313 4.44 17.36 6.45
C VAL A 313 4.71 17.51 4.96
N VAL A 314 3.87 18.27 4.24
CA VAL A 314 4.05 18.53 2.81
C VAL A 314 5.39 19.22 2.55
N ASN A 315 5.74 20.29 3.30
CA ASN A 315 7.00 21.00 3.07
C ASN A 315 8.24 20.10 3.25
N LEU A 316 8.26 19.26 4.29
CA LEU A 316 9.36 18.30 4.47
C LEU A 316 9.41 17.28 3.33
N PHE A 317 8.25 16.78 2.91
CA PHE A 317 8.19 15.85 1.79
C PHE A 317 8.71 16.46 0.49
N LEU A 318 8.41 17.73 0.22
CA LEU A 318 8.94 18.47 -0.93
C LEU A 318 10.46 18.65 -0.85
N GLU A 319 11.00 18.93 0.34
CA GLU A 319 12.45 19.02 0.58
C GLU A 319 13.15 17.67 0.31
N LEU A 320 12.58 16.58 0.85
CA LEU A 320 13.13 15.24 0.73
C LEU A 320 13.05 14.71 -0.70
N THR A 321 11.90 14.84 -1.38
CA THR A 321 11.73 14.42 -2.79
C THR A 321 12.64 15.21 -3.73
N GLY A 322 12.81 16.52 -3.52
CA GLY A 322 13.71 17.34 -4.34
C GLY A 322 15.19 17.02 -4.12
N SER A 323 15.55 16.48 -2.95
CA SER A 323 16.90 16.00 -2.66
C SER A 323 17.11 14.58 -3.21
N ALA A 324 16.12 13.71 -3.01
CA ALA A 324 16.16 12.31 -3.44
C ALA A 324 16.23 12.15 -4.94
N SER A 325 15.56 13.02 -5.71
CA SER A 325 15.68 13.00 -7.16
C SER A 325 17.11 13.24 -7.63
N LYS A 326 18.00 13.82 -6.83
CA LYS A 326 19.41 14.03 -7.19
C LYS A 326 20.34 12.91 -6.71
N TRP A 327 19.87 11.98 -5.89
CA TRP A 327 20.70 10.90 -5.34
C TRP A 327 20.95 9.83 -6.42
N PRO A 328 22.21 9.57 -6.80
CA PRO A 328 22.52 8.51 -7.77
C PRO A 328 21.99 7.15 -7.32
N GLY A 329 21.28 6.47 -8.23
CA GLY A 329 20.72 5.14 -7.98
C GLY A 329 19.40 5.10 -7.22
N VAL A 330 18.81 6.24 -6.82
CA VAL A 330 17.52 6.27 -6.10
C VAL A 330 16.38 6.63 -7.05
N ILE A 331 15.46 5.69 -7.25
CA ILE A 331 14.28 5.86 -8.11
C ILE A 331 13.07 6.12 -7.21
N LEU A 332 12.31 7.19 -7.47
CA LEU A 332 11.11 7.55 -6.72
C LEU A 332 9.86 6.99 -7.40
N LEU A 333 9.09 6.17 -6.70
CA LEU A 333 7.82 5.66 -7.22
C LEU A 333 6.71 6.02 -6.25
N GLY A 334 5.77 6.85 -6.66
CA GLY A 334 4.59 7.21 -5.88
C GLY A 334 3.38 6.39 -6.30
N ALA A 335 2.44 6.13 -5.40
CA ALA A 335 1.13 5.58 -5.73
C ALA A 335 0.00 6.38 -5.06
N THR A 336 -1.09 6.57 -5.80
CA THR A 336 -2.30 7.23 -5.29
C THR A 336 -3.56 6.72 -5.96
N ASN A 337 -4.67 6.72 -5.21
CA ASN A 337 -6.01 6.52 -5.76
C ASN A 337 -6.65 7.84 -6.20
N ARG A 338 -6.18 8.96 -5.67
CA ARG A 338 -6.76 10.30 -5.81
C ARG A 338 -5.65 11.28 -6.14
N PRO A 339 -5.26 11.39 -7.43
CA PRO A 339 -4.22 12.34 -7.83
C PRO A 339 -4.59 13.79 -7.49
N ASP A 340 -5.89 14.11 -7.51
CA ASP A 340 -6.41 15.45 -7.18
C ASP A 340 -6.19 15.83 -5.70
N ASP A 341 -6.02 14.86 -4.79
CA ASP A 341 -5.78 15.12 -3.37
C ASP A 341 -4.29 15.44 -3.07
N ILE A 342 -3.39 15.33 -4.06
CA ILE A 342 -1.95 15.58 -3.90
C ILE A 342 -1.61 17.04 -4.17
N ASP A 343 -0.79 17.65 -3.30
CA ASP A 343 -0.26 19.01 -3.53
C ASP A 343 0.46 19.11 -4.89
N ARG A 344 0.02 20.04 -5.75
CA ARG A 344 0.58 20.21 -7.10
C ARG A 344 2.10 20.39 -7.12
N ALA A 345 2.74 20.88 -6.06
CA ALA A 345 4.19 21.01 -6.00
C ALA A 345 4.90 19.65 -5.95
N VAL A 346 4.24 18.58 -5.48
CA VAL A 346 4.74 17.20 -5.54
C VAL A 346 4.84 16.72 -6.99
N LEU A 347 3.90 17.17 -7.84
CA LEU A 347 3.74 16.75 -9.24
C LEU A 347 4.58 17.56 -10.24
N ARG A 348 5.36 18.55 -9.78
CA ARG A 348 6.18 19.41 -10.65
C ARG A 348 7.49 18.74 -11.08
N SER A 349 8.08 19.27 -12.16
CA SER A 349 9.32 18.80 -12.75
C SER A 349 10.46 18.63 -11.72
N GLY A 350 11.20 17.53 -11.86
CA GLY A 350 12.26 17.13 -10.91
C GLY A 350 11.77 16.36 -9.67
N ARG A 351 10.47 16.02 -9.60
CA ARG A 351 9.85 15.09 -8.64
C ARG A 351 9.07 14.05 -9.42
N PHE A 352 7.76 13.90 -9.21
CA PHE A 352 6.95 12.91 -9.93
C PHE A 352 6.44 13.46 -11.26
N GLU A 353 7.35 13.63 -12.22
CA GLU A 353 7.01 14.20 -13.53
C GLU A 353 6.27 13.21 -14.43
N ARG A 354 6.63 11.92 -14.36
CA ARG A 354 5.95 10.87 -15.11
C ARG A 354 4.69 10.42 -14.39
N HIS A 355 3.53 10.48 -15.04
CA HIS A 355 2.27 9.96 -14.52
C HIS A 355 1.85 8.72 -15.30
N ILE A 356 1.75 7.58 -14.62
CA ILE A 356 1.33 6.30 -15.21
C ILE A 356 -0.05 5.97 -14.65
N ARG A 357 -1.06 5.99 -15.50
CA ARG A 357 -2.43 5.63 -15.13
C ARG A 357 -2.65 4.13 -15.34
N LEU A 358 -2.95 3.45 -14.25
CA LEU A 358 -3.41 2.07 -14.21
C LEU A 358 -4.94 2.06 -14.23
N GLU A 359 -5.50 1.37 -15.20
CA GLU A 359 -6.94 1.26 -15.38
C GLU A 359 -7.45 -0.12 -14.97
N ILE A 360 -8.77 -0.29 -14.98
CA ILE A 360 -9.37 -1.61 -14.85
C ILE A 360 -8.96 -2.44 -16.07
N PRO A 361 -8.54 -3.71 -15.89
CA PRO A 361 -8.06 -4.56 -16.96
C PRO A 361 -9.10 -4.75 -18.07
N THR A 362 -8.61 -4.73 -19.31
CA THR A 362 -9.37 -5.12 -20.51
C THR A 362 -9.83 -6.59 -20.43
N PRO A 363 -10.81 -7.02 -21.26
CA PRO A 363 -11.27 -8.42 -21.25
C PRO A 363 -10.13 -9.43 -21.41
N ASP A 364 -9.17 -9.14 -22.29
CA ASP A 364 -8.03 -10.02 -22.53
C ASP A 364 -7.08 -10.02 -21.32
N GLU A 365 -6.75 -8.85 -20.75
CA GLU A 365 -5.95 -8.77 -19.54
C GLU A 365 -6.60 -9.46 -18.34
N ARG A 366 -7.94 -9.42 -18.18
CA ARG A 366 -8.63 -10.14 -17.10
C ARG A 366 -8.43 -11.65 -17.21
N ALA A 367 -8.54 -12.19 -18.42
CA ALA A 367 -8.32 -13.61 -18.67
C ALA A 367 -6.87 -14.01 -18.37
N GLU A 368 -5.90 -13.20 -18.80
CA GLU A 368 -4.48 -13.41 -18.52
C GLU A 368 -4.16 -13.35 -17.02
N ILE A 369 -4.63 -12.32 -16.32
CA ILE A 369 -4.41 -12.13 -14.88
C ILE A 369 -5.00 -13.31 -14.09
N LEU A 370 -6.24 -13.70 -14.39
CA LEU A 370 -6.87 -14.80 -13.68
C LEU A 370 -6.17 -16.14 -13.97
N SER A 371 -5.79 -16.40 -15.23
CA SER A 371 -5.04 -17.60 -15.60
C SER A 371 -3.68 -17.67 -14.88
N TYR A 372 -2.95 -16.55 -14.84
CA TYR A 372 -1.67 -16.43 -14.12
C TYR A 372 -1.81 -16.80 -12.65
N HIS A 373 -2.83 -16.27 -11.96
CA HIS A 373 -3.07 -16.57 -10.55
C HIS A 373 -3.63 -17.97 -10.29
N LEU A 374 -4.20 -18.66 -11.28
CA LEU A 374 -4.71 -20.02 -11.13
C LEU A 374 -3.61 -21.08 -11.29
N SER A 375 -2.60 -20.86 -12.13
CA SER A 375 -1.50 -21.82 -12.37
C SER A 375 -2.01 -23.23 -12.79
N GLY A 376 -3.12 -23.28 -13.53
CA GLY A 376 -3.84 -24.50 -13.92
C GLY A 376 -4.65 -24.30 -15.20
N PRO A 377 -5.95 -23.91 -15.12
CA PRO A 377 -6.79 -23.64 -16.28
C PRO A 377 -6.17 -22.68 -17.30
N CYS A 378 -6.25 -23.03 -18.58
CA CYS A 378 -5.67 -22.24 -19.65
C CYS A 378 -6.56 -21.04 -20.02
N LEU A 379 -5.98 -20.04 -20.69
CA LEU A 379 -6.66 -18.79 -21.01
C LEU A 379 -7.99 -18.99 -21.74
N GLN A 380 -8.09 -19.99 -22.64
CA GLN A 380 -9.35 -20.28 -23.35
C GLN A 380 -10.47 -20.78 -22.43
N GLU A 381 -10.14 -21.49 -21.34
CA GLU A 381 -11.12 -21.97 -20.37
C GLU A 381 -11.59 -20.85 -19.44
N VAL A 382 -10.70 -19.92 -19.10
CA VAL A 382 -10.99 -18.83 -18.15
C VAL A 382 -11.75 -17.68 -18.82
N ARG A 383 -11.52 -17.43 -20.12
CA ARG A 383 -12.08 -16.28 -20.86
C ARG A 383 -13.61 -16.15 -20.75
N PRO A 384 -14.42 -17.21 -20.97
CA PRO A 384 -15.87 -17.13 -20.84
C PRO A 384 -16.35 -16.69 -19.45
N LEU A 385 -15.57 -16.97 -18.40
CA LEU A 385 -15.89 -16.54 -17.04
C LEU A 385 -15.48 -15.10 -16.80
N THR A 386 -14.31 -14.67 -17.29
CA THR A 386 -13.81 -13.30 -17.13
C THR A 386 -14.55 -12.26 -17.96
N ASP A 387 -15.23 -12.70 -19.03
CA ASP A 387 -16.16 -11.86 -19.79
C ASP A 387 -17.34 -11.40 -18.92
N LEU A 388 -17.72 -12.19 -17.91
CA LEU A 388 -18.77 -11.83 -16.93
C LEU A 388 -18.23 -10.99 -15.75
N LEU A 389 -16.91 -10.97 -15.54
CA LEU A 389 -16.25 -10.27 -14.43
C LEU A 389 -15.89 -8.83 -14.83
N GLU A 390 -16.85 -8.12 -15.41
CA GLU A 390 -16.64 -6.73 -15.80
C GLU A 390 -16.36 -5.85 -14.57
N ARG A 391 -15.46 -4.88 -14.72
CA ARG A 391 -15.01 -3.98 -13.63
C ARG A 391 -14.27 -4.66 -12.48
N TYR A 392 -14.00 -5.97 -12.54
CA TYR A 392 -13.15 -6.63 -11.56
C TYR A 392 -11.73 -6.09 -11.67
N SER A 393 -11.17 -5.68 -10.53
CA SER A 393 -9.78 -5.29 -10.43
C SER A 393 -8.87 -6.54 -10.43
N PRO A 394 -7.58 -6.39 -10.75
CA PRO A 394 -6.58 -7.46 -10.58
C PRO A 394 -6.63 -8.10 -9.19
N ALA A 395 -6.80 -7.30 -8.12
CA ALA A 395 -6.94 -7.80 -6.76
C ALA A 395 -8.21 -8.66 -6.56
N ASP A 396 -9.33 -8.31 -7.22
CA ASP A 396 -10.55 -9.13 -7.18
C ASP A 396 -10.35 -10.47 -7.91
N LEU A 397 -9.64 -10.45 -9.05
CA LEU A 397 -9.30 -11.67 -9.81
C LEU A 397 -8.35 -12.57 -9.02
N GLU A 398 -7.33 -12.00 -8.37
CA GLU A 398 -6.45 -12.74 -7.46
C GLU A 398 -7.23 -13.35 -6.30
N TRP A 399 -8.14 -12.58 -5.69
CA TRP A 399 -9.02 -13.10 -4.64
C TRP A 399 -9.83 -14.30 -5.13
N LEU A 400 -10.43 -14.19 -6.32
CA LEU A 400 -11.23 -15.27 -6.93
C LEU A 400 -10.38 -16.52 -7.21
N ALA A 401 -9.18 -16.35 -7.74
CA ALA A 401 -8.21 -17.44 -7.92
C ALA A 401 -7.84 -18.11 -6.60
N ARG A 402 -7.63 -17.33 -5.54
CA ARG A 402 -7.29 -17.84 -4.21
C ARG A 402 -8.45 -18.63 -3.59
N VAL A 403 -9.69 -18.21 -3.79
CA VAL A 403 -10.89 -18.96 -3.35
C VAL A 403 -11.01 -20.28 -4.13
N ALA A 404 -10.85 -20.24 -5.45
CA ALA A 404 -10.88 -21.44 -6.29
C ALA A 404 -9.78 -22.45 -5.87
N LYS A 405 -8.53 -21.99 -5.70
CA LYS A 405 -7.42 -22.81 -5.19
C LYS A 405 -7.69 -23.40 -3.81
N ARG A 406 -8.35 -22.66 -2.92
CA ARG A 406 -8.73 -23.16 -1.59
C ARG A 406 -9.73 -24.32 -1.70
N ARG A 407 -10.73 -24.22 -2.59
CA ARG A 407 -11.72 -25.28 -2.83
C ARG A 407 -11.04 -26.55 -3.35
N ALA A 408 -10.23 -26.42 -4.41
CA ALA A 408 -9.48 -27.54 -4.97
C ALA A 408 -8.59 -28.23 -3.93
N ARG A 409 -7.90 -27.45 -3.09
CA ARG A 409 -7.07 -27.96 -1.99
C ARG A 409 -7.87 -28.72 -0.94
N ALA A 410 -9.09 -28.28 -0.62
CA ALA A 410 -9.95 -28.98 0.33
C ALA A 410 -10.37 -30.38 -0.19
N GLU A 411 -10.41 -30.55 -1.50
CA GLU A 411 -10.71 -31.82 -2.18
C GLU A 411 -9.45 -32.61 -2.58
N GLY A 412 -8.25 -32.10 -2.26
CA GLY A 412 -6.98 -32.79 -2.52
C GLY A 412 -6.58 -32.88 -4.00
N ARG A 413 -7.14 -32.01 -4.86
CA ARG A 413 -6.90 -32.01 -6.32
C ARG A 413 -6.32 -30.67 -6.81
N ALA A 414 -5.88 -30.65 -8.07
CA ALA A 414 -5.49 -29.43 -8.75
C ALA A 414 -6.70 -28.54 -9.01
N VAL A 415 -6.47 -27.23 -9.18
CA VAL A 415 -7.54 -26.28 -9.48
C VAL A 415 -8.06 -26.49 -10.90
N GLU A 416 -9.38 -26.58 -11.03
CA GLU A 416 -10.07 -26.77 -12.29
C GLU A 416 -11.02 -25.59 -12.55
N ILE A 417 -11.50 -25.44 -13.79
CA ILE A 417 -12.39 -24.33 -14.15
C ILE A 417 -13.69 -24.33 -13.32
N VAL A 418 -14.18 -25.51 -12.93
CA VAL A 418 -15.37 -25.66 -12.07
C VAL A 418 -15.20 -25.02 -10.70
N ASP A 419 -13.98 -24.94 -10.16
CA ASP A 419 -13.70 -24.26 -8.89
C ASP A 419 -13.86 -22.74 -9.01
N VAL A 420 -13.46 -22.21 -10.17
CA VAL A 420 -13.59 -20.80 -10.53
C VAL A 420 -15.07 -20.46 -10.65
N GLU A 421 -15.83 -21.24 -11.41
CA GLU A 421 -17.28 -21.06 -11.59
C GLU A 421 -18.04 -21.07 -10.25
N ARG A 422 -17.72 -22.01 -9.37
CA ARG A 422 -18.32 -22.11 -8.03
C ARG A 422 -17.87 -21.02 -7.06
N SER A 423 -16.85 -20.26 -7.41
CA SER A 423 -16.32 -19.14 -6.61
C SER A 423 -16.79 -17.78 -7.12
N MET A 424 -17.37 -17.71 -8.32
CA MET A 424 -18.03 -16.51 -8.82
C MET A 424 -19.29 -16.20 -8.00
N PRO A 425 -19.68 -14.92 -7.87
CA PRO A 425 -20.97 -14.56 -7.31
C PRO A 425 -22.11 -15.21 -8.10
N GLN A 426 -23.29 -15.29 -7.48
CA GLN A 426 -24.46 -15.89 -8.12
C GLN A 426 -24.77 -15.16 -9.43
N ARG A 427 -25.01 -15.93 -10.49
CA ARG A 427 -25.51 -15.39 -11.75
C ARG A 427 -27.00 -15.08 -11.61
N LEU A 428 -27.36 -13.81 -11.67
CA LEU A 428 -28.73 -13.35 -11.70
C LEU A 428 -29.13 -13.09 -13.15
N LYS A 429 -30.16 -13.81 -13.60
CA LYS A 429 -30.77 -13.52 -14.90
C LYS A 429 -31.61 -12.26 -14.77
N LEU A 430 -31.31 -11.27 -15.60
CA LEU A 430 -32.09 -10.05 -15.66
C LEU A 430 -33.51 -10.37 -16.14
N PRO A 431 -34.55 -9.89 -15.43
CA PRO A 431 -35.91 -9.91 -15.95
C PRO A 431 -35.97 -9.24 -17.33
N ALA A 432 -36.84 -9.74 -18.21
CA ALA A 432 -36.90 -9.29 -19.60
C ALA A 432 -37.22 -7.79 -19.74
N ASP A 433 -37.96 -7.22 -18.80
CA ASP A 433 -38.25 -5.78 -18.71
C ASP A 433 -37.00 -4.96 -18.33
N VAL A 434 -36.18 -5.46 -17.41
CA VAL A 434 -34.90 -4.83 -17.03
C VAL A 434 -33.91 -4.89 -18.18
N LEU A 435 -33.76 -6.04 -18.83
CA LEU A 435 -32.86 -6.19 -19.99
C LEU A 435 -33.27 -5.27 -21.15
N ARG A 436 -34.57 -5.18 -21.45
CA ARG A 436 -35.07 -4.22 -22.44
C ARG A 436 -34.77 -2.78 -22.08
N ARG A 437 -34.86 -2.42 -20.80
CA ARG A 437 -34.56 -1.06 -20.33
C ARG A 437 -33.10 -0.72 -20.53
N VAL A 438 -32.21 -1.66 -20.20
CA VAL A 438 -30.77 -1.46 -20.41
C VAL A 438 -30.43 -1.37 -21.90
N ALA A 439 -31.00 -2.25 -22.73
CA ALA A 439 -30.81 -2.16 -24.19
C ALA A 439 -31.28 -0.82 -24.75
N LEU A 440 -32.42 -0.32 -24.27
CA LEU A 440 -32.94 0.99 -24.65
C LEU A 440 -32.01 2.13 -24.23
N HIS A 441 -31.43 2.04 -23.03
CA HIS A 441 -30.44 2.99 -22.52
C HIS A 441 -29.20 3.05 -23.41
N GLU A 442 -28.58 1.90 -23.71
CA GLU A 442 -27.40 1.82 -24.57
C GLU A 442 -27.67 2.28 -26.01
N CYS A 443 -28.82 1.89 -26.59
CA CYS A 443 -29.23 2.36 -27.92
C CYS A 443 -29.46 3.88 -27.95
N GLY A 444 -29.90 4.47 -26.84
CA GLY A 444 -30.03 5.92 -26.67
C GLY A 444 -28.70 6.63 -26.89
N HIS A 445 -27.67 6.18 -26.18
CA HIS A 445 -26.31 6.69 -26.36
C HIS A 445 -25.83 6.55 -27.80
N ALA A 446 -26.02 5.36 -28.40
CA ALA A 446 -25.53 5.11 -29.75
C ALA A 446 -26.18 6.01 -30.81
N LEU A 447 -27.49 6.18 -30.77
CA LEU A 447 -28.20 7.02 -31.74
C LEU A 447 -27.76 8.50 -31.66
N ILE A 448 -27.66 9.03 -30.44
CA ILE A 448 -27.24 10.43 -30.24
C ILE A 448 -25.76 10.64 -30.54
N ALA A 449 -24.91 9.64 -30.26
CA ALA A 449 -23.50 9.68 -30.61
C ALA A 449 -23.29 9.74 -32.12
N LEU A 450 -24.00 8.91 -32.90
CA LEU A 450 -23.92 8.93 -34.36
C LEU A 450 -24.47 10.23 -34.95
N ASP A 451 -25.57 10.76 -34.41
CA ASP A 451 -26.17 12.05 -34.82
C ASP A 451 -25.28 13.26 -34.47
N SER A 452 -24.34 13.12 -33.53
CA SER A 452 -23.48 14.23 -33.10
C SER A 452 -22.49 14.69 -34.17
N GLY A 453 -22.16 13.84 -35.15
CA GLY A 453 -21.14 14.10 -36.17
C GLY A 453 -19.69 13.97 -35.69
N PHE A 454 -19.46 13.75 -34.39
CA PHE A 454 -18.14 13.63 -33.75
C PHE A 454 -17.69 12.19 -33.49
N VAL A 455 -18.53 11.21 -33.84
CA VAL A 455 -18.30 9.77 -33.63
C VAL A 455 -18.30 9.07 -34.97
N GLU A 456 -17.32 8.19 -35.22
CA GLU A 456 -17.21 7.41 -36.46
C GLU A 456 -17.96 6.07 -36.36
N SER A 457 -17.82 5.41 -35.22
CA SER A 457 -18.49 4.14 -34.97
C SER A 457 -18.87 3.99 -33.50
N VAL A 458 -19.92 3.19 -33.27
CA VAL A 458 -20.42 2.85 -31.94
C VAL A 458 -20.65 1.35 -31.86
N ILE A 459 -20.17 0.74 -30.77
CA ILE A 459 -20.46 -0.64 -30.43
C ILE A 459 -21.27 -0.65 -29.15
N VAL A 460 -22.47 -1.24 -29.18
CA VAL A 460 -23.30 -1.46 -27.99
C VAL A 460 -23.44 -2.93 -27.69
N SER A 461 -23.45 -3.30 -26.41
CA SER A 461 -23.64 -4.67 -25.95
C SER A 461 -24.48 -4.72 -24.69
N VAL A 462 -25.31 -5.75 -24.57
CA VAL A 462 -26.07 -6.06 -23.34
C VAL A 462 -25.88 -7.51 -22.97
N THR A 463 -25.95 -7.80 -21.69
CA THR A 463 -25.86 -9.16 -21.17
C THR A 463 -27.11 -9.47 -20.37
N ASP A 464 -27.69 -10.65 -20.57
CA ASP A 464 -28.91 -11.08 -19.86
C ASP A 464 -28.64 -11.63 -18.45
N THR A 465 -27.37 -11.77 -18.10
CA THR A 465 -26.89 -12.40 -16.87
C THR A 465 -25.87 -11.51 -16.18
N ILE A 466 -26.26 -10.91 -15.06
CA ILE A 466 -25.36 -10.16 -14.19
C ILE A 466 -24.92 -11.04 -13.02
N LEU A 467 -23.88 -10.63 -12.30
CA LEU A 467 -23.51 -11.28 -11.04
C LEU A 467 -24.40 -10.74 -9.91
N ASP A 468 -24.37 -11.29 -8.70
CA ASP A 468 -25.02 -10.69 -7.53
C ASP A 468 -24.03 -9.77 -6.80
N ASP A 469 -23.70 -8.62 -7.41
CA ASP A 469 -22.78 -7.61 -6.86
C ASP A 469 -23.29 -6.19 -7.18
N PRO A 470 -24.09 -5.59 -6.27
CA PRO A 470 -24.73 -4.30 -6.50
C PRO A 470 -23.78 -3.12 -6.71
N ALA A 471 -22.53 -3.23 -6.26
CA ALA A 471 -21.59 -2.10 -6.25
C ALA A 471 -20.79 -1.96 -7.56
N ARG A 472 -20.81 -2.97 -8.42
CA ARG A 472 -19.81 -3.12 -9.50
C ARG A 472 -20.39 -3.37 -10.89
N GLN A 473 -21.70 -3.17 -11.08
CA GLN A 473 -22.39 -3.64 -12.29
C GLN A 473 -22.93 -2.57 -13.21
N SER A 474 -22.90 -2.94 -14.48
CA SER A 474 -23.52 -2.25 -15.61
C SER A 474 -24.17 -3.35 -16.45
N GLY A 475 -25.48 -3.27 -16.70
CA GLY A 475 -26.21 -4.31 -17.45
C GLY A 475 -26.01 -4.25 -18.98
N GLY A 476 -25.28 -3.23 -19.45
CA GLY A 476 -25.10 -2.89 -20.86
C GLY A 476 -23.94 -1.92 -21.03
N LYS A 477 -23.44 -1.77 -22.26
CA LYS A 477 -22.31 -0.90 -22.59
C LYS A 477 -22.46 -0.27 -23.96
N ALA A 478 -21.95 0.95 -24.09
CA ALA A 478 -21.68 1.63 -25.33
C ALA A 478 -20.19 2.05 -25.39
N HIS A 479 -19.51 1.68 -26.48
CA HIS A 479 -18.16 2.11 -26.81
C HIS A 479 -18.21 2.99 -28.05
N PHE A 480 -17.54 4.15 -28.01
CA PHE A 480 -17.55 5.16 -29.05
C PHE A 480 -16.15 5.34 -29.60
N ASP A 481 -16.03 5.35 -30.92
CA ASP A 481 -14.81 5.78 -31.60
C ASP A 481 -14.96 7.24 -32.03
N MET A 482 -14.22 8.11 -31.35
CA MET A 482 -14.35 9.56 -31.48
C MET A 482 -13.42 10.08 -32.58
N LYS A 483 -13.87 11.05 -33.37
CA LYS A 483 -12.99 11.76 -34.30
C LYS A 483 -11.93 12.55 -33.52
N ASP A 484 -10.67 12.43 -33.93
CA ASP A 484 -9.56 13.18 -33.33
C ASP A 484 -9.80 14.69 -33.46
N SER A 485 -9.95 15.36 -32.31
CA SER A 485 -9.99 16.83 -32.26
C SER A 485 -8.98 17.34 -31.24
N PHE A 486 -7.98 18.07 -31.73
CA PHE A 486 -6.93 18.68 -30.90
C PHE A 486 -7.46 19.82 -30.00
N LEU A 487 -8.63 20.40 -30.33
CA LEU A 487 -9.28 21.45 -29.56
C LEU A 487 -10.77 21.13 -29.40
N GLN A 488 -11.28 21.16 -28.18
CA GLN A 488 -12.69 20.91 -27.88
C GLN A 488 -13.48 22.21 -28.01
N THR A 489 -14.44 22.25 -28.93
CA THR A 489 -15.35 23.39 -29.13
C THR A 489 -16.54 23.33 -28.18
N GLU A 490 -17.29 24.43 -28.04
CA GLU A 490 -18.54 24.44 -27.27
C GLU A 490 -19.53 23.40 -27.81
N ASP A 491 -19.67 23.31 -29.14
CA ASP A 491 -20.54 22.33 -29.80
C ASP A 491 -20.15 20.88 -29.46
N PHE A 492 -18.85 20.59 -29.42
CA PHE A 492 -18.34 19.28 -29.04
C PHE A 492 -18.65 18.94 -27.57
N LEU A 493 -18.44 19.89 -26.65
CA LEU A 493 -18.75 19.70 -25.24
C LEU A 493 -20.26 19.53 -25.00
N ARG A 494 -21.10 20.31 -25.71
CA ARG A 494 -22.56 20.14 -25.69
C ARG A 494 -22.99 18.79 -26.25
N ALA A 495 -22.34 18.31 -27.31
CA ALA A 495 -22.59 16.97 -27.85
C ALA A 495 -22.25 15.89 -26.82
N GLN A 496 -21.12 15.99 -26.10
CA GLN A 496 -20.79 15.04 -25.02
C GLN A 496 -21.83 15.05 -23.89
N ILE A 497 -22.29 16.24 -23.46
CA ILE A 497 -23.38 16.35 -22.49
C ILE A 497 -24.61 15.61 -23.02
N ARG A 498 -24.97 15.83 -24.28
CA ARG A 498 -26.15 15.19 -24.89
C ARG A 498 -26.01 13.68 -24.96
N ILE A 499 -24.85 13.17 -25.37
CA ILE A 499 -24.55 11.73 -25.40
C ILE A 499 -24.69 11.15 -24.00
N ALA A 500 -24.12 11.79 -22.97
CA ALA A 500 -24.26 11.33 -21.59
C ALA A 500 -25.73 11.29 -21.14
N LEU A 501 -26.52 12.32 -21.43
CA LEU A 501 -27.95 12.34 -21.06
C LEU A 501 -28.81 11.33 -21.84
N ALA A 502 -28.32 10.82 -22.98
CA ALA A 502 -29.11 10.06 -23.94
C ALA A 502 -29.69 8.76 -23.39
N GLY A 503 -28.95 8.03 -22.56
CA GLY A 503 -29.45 6.79 -21.95
C GLY A 503 -30.70 7.01 -21.10
N ALA A 504 -30.65 7.98 -20.20
CA ALA A 504 -31.80 8.34 -19.34
C ALA A 504 -32.98 8.92 -20.15
N VAL A 505 -32.71 9.68 -21.22
CA VAL A 505 -33.74 10.20 -22.11
C VAL A 505 -34.40 9.07 -22.91
N ALA A 506 -33.62 8.11 -23.41
CA ALA A 506 -34.13 6.95 -24.14
C ALA A 506 -35.07 6.13 -23.27
N GLU A 507 -34.70 5.87 -22.01
CA GLU A 507 -35.58 5.25 -21.03
C GLU A 507 -36.91 5.99 -20.86
N GLN A 508 -36.86 7.32 -20.77
CA GLN A 508 -38.07 8.14 -20.65
C GLN A 508 -38.95 8.05 -21.91
N VAL A 509 -38.37 8.11 -23.11
CA VAL A 509 -39.09 8.09 -24.40
C VAL A 509 -39.67 6.70 -24.70
N GLY A 510 -38.91 5.63 -24.44
CA GLY A 510 -39.34 4.27 -24.75
C GLY A 510 -40.21 3.63 -23.65
N MET A 511 -40.00 3.97 -22.38
CA MET A 511 -40.67 3.32 -21.24
C MET A 511 -41.41 4.28 -20.28
N GLY A 512 -41.45 5.58 -20.56
CA GLY A 512 -42.23 6.55 -19.80
C GLY A 512 -41.65 6.97 -18.44
N GLY A 513 -40.50 6.42 -18.03
CA GLY A 513 -39.87 6.72 -16.75
C GLY A 513 -38.39 6.36 -16.74
N ARG A 514 -37.62 7.02 -15.86
CA ARG A 514 -36.15 6.86 -15.72
C ARG A 514 -35.81 5.87 -14.61
N SER A 515 -34.70 5.15 -14.77
CA SER A 515 -34.10 4.33 -13.72
C SER A 515 -32.98 5.06 -12.97
N THR A 516 -32.41 4.38 -11.98
CA THR A 516 -31.20 4.81 -11.27
C THR A 516 -29.91 4.45 -12.04
N GLY A 517 -29.98 3.75 -13.17
CA GLY A 517 -28.81 3.14 -13.84
C GLY A 517 -27.76 4.14 -14.34
N GLY A 518 -28.16 5.35 -14.73
CA GLY A 518 -27.26 6.41 -15.20
C GLY A 518 -26.90 7.47 -14.13
N ALA A 519 -27.11 7.18 -12.84
CA ALA A 519 -27.03 8.19 -11.77
C ALA A 519 -26.49 7.62 -10.43
N GLY A 520 -26.17 8.51 -9.49
CA GLY A 520 -25.94 8.15 -8.08
C GLY A 520 -24.50 7.83 -7.67
N SER A 521 -23.56 7.85 -8.61
CA SER A 521 -22.12 7.70 -8.34
C SER A 521 -21.27 8.63 -9.20
N ARG A 522 -20.05 8.94 -8.75
CA ARG A 522 -19.05 9.59 -9.62
C ARG A 522 -18.77 8.72 -10.84
N GLY A 523 -18.63 9.33 -12.00
CA GLY A 523 -18.45 8.66 -13.30
C GLY A 523 -19.73 8.08 -13.90
N SER A 524 -20.91 8.34 -13.31
CA SER A 524 -22.21 8.07 -13.96
C SER A 524 -22.50 9.09 -15.07
N ASP A 525 -23.47 8.81 -15.94
CA ASP A 525 -23.78 9.71 -17.06
C ASP A 525 -24.23 11.09 -16.60
N LEU A 526 -25.04 11.16 -15.54
CA LEU A 526 -25.42 12.44 -14.94
C LEU A 526 -24.24 13.19 -14.33
N ASP A 527 -23.29 12.47 -13.70
CA ASP A 527 -22.08 13.08 -13.15
C ASP A 527 -21.19 13.64 -14.26
N LEU A 528 -21.03 12.90 -15.36
CA LEU A 528 -20.26 13.32 -16.53
C LEU A 528 -20.89 14.55 -17.19
N ALA A 529 -22.19 14.52 -17.47
CA ALA A 529 -22.93 15.65 -18.04
C ALA A 529 -22.80 16.91 -17.16
N THR A 530 -23.02 16.75 -15.85
CA THR A 530 -22.94 17.86 -14.88
C THR A 530 -21.53 18.42 -14.79
N SER A 531 -20.51 17.54 -14.76
CA SER A 531 -19.11 17.94 -14.71
C SER A 531 -18.66 18.71 -15.95
N ILE A 532 -19.08 18.28 -17.15
CA ILE A 532 -18.79 19.00 -18.39
C ILE A 532 -19.46 20.37 -18.39
N ALA A 533 -20.76 20.45 -18.06
CA ALA A 533 -21.48 21.72 -17.98
C ALA A 533 -20.87 22.67 -16.94
N MET A 534 -20.43 22.15 -15.80
CA MET A 534 -19.73 22.93 -14.78
C MET A 534 -18.40 23.49 -15.31
N ARG A 535 -17.59 22.69 -16.01
CA ARG A 535 -16.33 23.13 -16.62
C ARG A 535 -16.55 24.19 -17.70
N MET A 536 -17.58 24.00 -18.54
CA MET A 536 -17.98 24.98 -19.56
C MET A 536 -18.23 26.36 -18.95
N VAL A 537 -19.08 26.43 -17.92
CA VAL A 537 -19.47 27.71 -17.31
C VAL A 537 -18.37 28.29 -16.41
N ALA A 538 -17.77 27.47 -15.54
CA ALA A 538 -16.89 27.96 -14.48
C ALA A 538 -15.41 28.09 -14.90
N SER A 539 -14.92 27.25 -15.83
CA SER A 539 -13.51 27.26 -16.27
C SER A 539 -13.32 27.82 -17.67
N TYR A 540 -14.14 27.41 -18.63
CA TYR A 540 -13.92 27.74 -20.04
C TYR A 540 -14.57 29.08 -20.44
N GLY A 541 -15.39 29.66 -19.57
CA GLY A 541 -16.09 30.92 -19.87
C GLY A 541 -17.16 30.75 -20.95
N MET A 542 -17.70 29.54 -21.16
CA MET A 542 -18.78 29.24 -22.11
C MET A 542 -20.17 29.49 -21.49
N GLY A 543 -20.25 30.46 -20.57
CA GLY A 543 -21.50 30.99 -20.05
C GLY A 543 -21.91 32.26 -20.80
N PRO A 544 -22.97 32.96 -20.34
CA PRO A 544 -23.44 34.20 -20.97
C PRO A 544 -22.38 35.31 -20.93
N VAL A 545 -21.46 35.22 -19.98
CA VAL A 545 -20.32 36.12 -19.81
C VAL A 545 -19.04 35.28 -19.86
N PRO A 546 -18.07 35.61 -20.72
CA PRO A 546 -16.80 34.90 -20.83
C PRO A 546 -15.91 35.22 -19.63
N ARG A 547 -16.18 34.57 -18.50
CA ARG A 547 -15.52 34.79 -17.22
C ARG A 547 -14.98 33.47 -16.66
N LEU A 548 -13.73 33.51 -16.21
CA LEU A 548 -13.14 32.45 -15.40
C LEU A 548 -13.60 32.62 -13.94
N TYR A 549 -14.29 31.62 -13.40
CA TYR A 549 -14.68 31.56 -11.99
C TYR A 549 -13.72 30.70 -11.17
N ALA A 550 -13.26 29.59 -11.74
CA ALA A 550 -12.33 28.65 -11.13
C ALA A 550 -11.54 27.90 -12.21
N ASP A 551 -10.31 27.49 -11.90
CA ASP A 551 -9.55 26.58 -12.77
C ASP A 551 -10.12 25.15 -12.67
N LEU A 552 -9.69 24.25 -13.57
CA LEU A 552 -10.21 22.88 -13.66
C LEU A 552 -10.00 22.06 -12.38
N ASP A 553 -8.86 22.27 -11.73
CA ASP A 553 -8.47 21.56 -10.51
C ASP A 553 -9.41 21.96 -9.36
N ARG A 554 -9.65 23.27 -9.17
CA ARG A 554 -10.59 23.75 -8.17
C ARG A 554 -12.03 23.28 -8.43
N ILE A 555 -12.43 23.14 -9.70
CA ILE A 555 -13.74 22.61 -10.07
C ILE A 555 -13.93 21.17 -9.60
N THR A 556 -12.90 20.35 -9.73
CA THR A 556 -12.97 18.92 -9.42
C THR A 556 -12.93 18.65 -7.91
N GLU A 557 -12.22 19.50 -7.15
CA GLU A 557 -11.94 19.30 -5.73
C GLU A 557 -12.99 19.90 -4.79
N SER A 558 -13.37 21.17 -4.99
CA SER A 558 -14.05 21.95 -3.93
C SER A 558 -15.01 23.02 -4.42
N PHE A 559 -15.19 23.15 -5.74
CA PHE A 559 -16.03 24.20 -6.29
C PHE A 559 -17.50 24.00 -5.94
N ARG A 560 -18.05 24.99 -5.24
CA ARG A 560 -19.48 25.10 -5.00
C ARG A 560 -20.03 26.22 -5.89
N PRO A 561 -20.79 25.88 -6.95
CA PRO A 561 -21.32 26.89 -7.85
C PRO A 561 -22.25 27.83 -7.07
N SER A 562 -22.13 29.14 -7.32
CA SER A 562 -23.09 30.11 -6.82
C SER A 562 -24.47 29.84 -7.42
N PRO A 563 -25.55 30.43 -6.87
CA PRO A 563 -26.89 30.27 -7.44
C PRO A 563 -26.97 30.68 -8.93
N ASP A 564 -26.19 31.68 -9.33
CA ASP A 564 -26.15 32.16 -10.72
C ASP A 564 -25.49 31.15 -11.66
N ILE A 565 -24.36 30.58 -11.24
CA ILE A 565 -23.65 29.54 -12.00
C ILE A 565 -24.48 28.27 -12.05
N SER A 566 -25.14 27.90 -10.94
CA SER A 566 -26.01 26.72 -10.88
C SER A 566 -27.19 26.85 -11.84
N ARG A 567 -27.81 28.04 -11.93
CA ARG A 567 -28.89 28.32 -12.89
C ARG A 567 -28.42 28.15 -14.34
N GLU A 568 -27.19 28.54 -14.63
CA GLU A 568 -26.62 28.43 -15.96
C GLU A 568 -26.26 26.97 -16.32
N ILE A 569 -25.69 26.22 -15.37
CA ILE A 569 -25.46 24.78 -15.52
C ILE A 569 -26.80 24.06 -15.77
N ASP A 570 -27.82 24.35 -14.97
CA ASP A 570 -29.18 23.81 -15.14
C ASP A 570 -29.76 24.15 -16.51
N ARG A 571 -29.53 25.37 -17.02
CA ARG A 571 -29.98 25.80 -18.34
C ARG A 571 -29.35 24.94 -19.43
N ILE A 572 -28.02 24.79 -19.42
CA ILE A 572 -27.30 23.97 -20.41
C ILE A 572 -27.79 22.52 -20.37
N LEU A 573 -27.90 21.93 -19.18
CA LEU A 573 -28.36 20.54 -19.02
C LEU A 573 -29.79 20.36 -19.54
N ARG A 574 -30.71 21.30 -19.25
CA ARG A 574 -32.10 21.25 -19.74
C ARG A 574 -32.19 21.40 -21.25
N GLU A 575 -31.42 22.32 -21.83
CA GLU A 575 -31.40 22.52 -23.28
C GLU A 575 -30.92 21.26 -24.01
N GLU A 576 -29.82 20.67 -23.55
CA GLU A 576 -29.29 19.44 -24.16
C GLU A 576 -30.21 18.24 -23.90
N TRP A 577 -30.85 18.16 -22.73
CA TRP A 577 -31.90 17.18 -22.44
C TRP A 577 -33.08 17.28 -23.42
N ASP A 578 -33.61 18.49 -23.64
CA ASP A 578 -34.77 18.71 -24.49
C ASP A 578 -34.44 18.46 -25.98
N LYS A 579 -33.24 18.82 -26.43
CA LYS A 579 -32.73 18.48 -27.77
C LYS A 579 -32.61 16.97 -27.94
N CYS A 580 -32.01 16.28 -26.97
CA CYS A 580 -31.90 14.82 -26.95
C CYS A 580 -33.28 14.16 -27.00
N ARG A 581 -34.21 14.63 -26.17
CA ARG A 581 -35.58 14.09 -26.10
C ARG A 581 -36.30 14.28 -27.43
N SER A 582 -36.17 15.44 -28.05
CA SER A 582 -36.78 15.73 -29.35
C SER A 582 -36.24 14.82 -30.46
N SER A 583 -34.93 14.59 -30.47
CA SER A 583 -34.28 13.68 -31.44
C SER A 583 -34.74 12.23 -31.24
N LEU A 584 -34.63 11.69 -30.01
CA LEU A 584 -35.04 10.30 -29.71
C LEU A 584 -36.55 10.08 -29.82
N THR A 585 -37.38 11.11 -29.63
CA THR A 585 -38.83 11.00 -29.84
C THR A 585 -39.16 10.90 -31.32
N ARG A 586 -38.44 11.63 -32.19
CA ARG A 586 -38.60 11.53 -33.65
C ARG A 586 -38.19 10.13 -34.14
N ASP A 587 -37.11 9.59 -33.59
CA ASP A 587 -36.55 8.29 -33.95
C ASP A 587 -37.02 7.16 -33.03
N ARG A 588 -38.18 7.32 -32.37
CA ARG A 588 -38.67 6.39 -31.34
C ARG A 588 -38.82 4.96 -31.86
N ASP A 589 -39.37 4.79 -33.05
CA ASP A 589 -39.58 3.45 -33.63
C ASP A 589 -38.23 2.78 -33.96
N ARG A 590 -37.26 3.56 -34.44
CA ARG A 590 -35.89 3.09 -34.69
C ARG A 590 -35.20 2.70 -33.39
N LEU A 591 -35.32 3.52 -32.34
CA LEU A 591 -34.78 3.23 -31.01
C LEU A 591 -35.35 1.93 -30.45
N LEU A 592 -36.66 1.71 -30.53
CA LEU A 592 -37.31 0.48 -30.05
C LEU A 592 -36.91 -0.75 -30.86
N ALA A 593 -36.82 -0.62 -32.18
CA ALA A 593 -36.35 -1.70 -33.06
C ALA A 593 -34.89 -2.08 -32.75
N MET A 594 -34.01 -1.09 -32.62
CA MET A 594 -32.61 -1.29 -32.25
C MET A 594 -32.47 -1.95 -30.88
N ALA A 595 -33.24 -1.52 -29.88
CA ALA A 595 -33.23 -2.14 -28.57
C ALA A 595 -33.69 -3.61 -28.62
N ALA A 596 -34.73 -3.92 -29.41
CA ALA A 596 -35.19 -5.29 -29.60
C ALA A 596 -34.12 -6.17 -30.28
N ASP A 597 -33.42 -5.62 -31.28
CA ASP A 597 -32.31 -6.30 -31.93
C ASP A 597 -31.11 -6.50 -30.99
N LEU A 598 -30.80 -5.51 -30.16
CA LEU A 598 -29.73 -5.60 -29.17
C LEU A 598 -30.03 -6.67 -28.12
N VAL A 599 -31.27 -6.77 -27.64
CA VAL A 599 -31.69 -7.86 -26.73
C VAL A 599 -31.57 -9.23 -27.39
N ARG A 600 -31.83 -9.33 -28.70
CA ARG A 600 -31.77 -10.59 -29.45
C ARG A 600 -30.35 -11.03 -29.78
N GLN A 601 -29.48 -10.07 -30.14
CA GLN A 601 -28.12 -10.34 -30.64
C GLN A 601 -27.06 -10.23 -29.54
N GLY A 602 -27.36 -9.56 -28.42
CA GLY A 602 -26.42 -9.27 -27.33
C GLY A 602 -25.39 -8.19 -27.66
N ARG A 603 -25.13 -7.92 -28.94
CA ARG A 603 -24.19 -6.89 -29.41
C ARG A 603 -24.60 -6.32 -30.76
N LEU A 604 -24.44 -5.01 -30.95
CA LEU A 604 -24.59 -4.32 -32.24
C LEU A 604 -23.35 -3.44 -32.49
N SER A 605 -22.95 -3.35 -33.76
CA SER A 605 -21.94 -2.42 -34.24
C SER A 605 -22.57 -1.51 -35.29
N LEU A 606 -22.39 -0.21 -35.12
CA LEU A 606 -23.01 0.85 -35.91
C LEU A 606 -21.92 1.81 -36.37
N ALA A 607 -22.01 2.29 -37.60
CA ALA A 607 -21.12 3.31 -38.17
C ALA A 607 -21.95 4.53 -38.58
N ALA A 608 -21.33 5.71 -38.52
CA ALA A 608 -21.95 7.01 -38.80
C ALA A 608 -22.31 7.21 -40.27
#